data_AF-A0A925X6B8-F1
#
_entry.id   AF-A0A925X6B8-F1
#
_cell.length_a   1.000
_cell.length_b   1.000
_cell.length_c   1.000
_cell.angle_alpha   90.00
_cell.angle_beta   90.00
_cell.angle_gamma   90.00
#
_symmetry.space_group_name_H-M   'P 1'
#
loop_
_entity.id
_entity.type
_entity.pdbx_description
1 polymer ?
#
loop_
_entity_poly.entity_id
_entity_poly.type
_entity_poly.pdbx_seq_one_letter_code
_entity_poly.pdbx_strand_id
1 'polypeptide(L)'
;MNRLLQIAASVALALWLGGLVALFLFVGALFREDRTLAISAAPTLFNSFATYQLFLGMIGLIALFFWRSMVRSRWISTIIVLFIISLALAAYVMFSMIPEMEAIRIGGQSGDSPRFKTLHGMSMIFYTSQTIALLLAAMMIPLAISADAVSRTAREAGPATRSPGDIADPVATR
;
A
#
# COMPACT_ATOMS: atom_id res chain seq x y z
N MET A 1 -5.95 20.34 -7.34
CA MET A 1 -6.42 18.94 -7.31
C MET A 1 -5.40 17.96 -6.72
N ASN A 2 -4.11 18.04 -7.04
CA ASN A 2 -3.10 17.07 -6.57
C ASN A 2 -3.05 16.88 -5.04
N ARG A 3 -3.32 17.92 -4.24
CA ARG A 3 -3.30 17.82 -2.77
C ARG A 3 -4.35 16.84 -2.23
N LEU A 4 -5.55 16.81 -2.82
CA LEU A 4 -6.60 15.87 -2.39
C LEU A 4 -6.21 14.43 -2.68
N LEU A 5 -5.60 14.16 -3.85
CA LEU A 5 -5.11 12.83 -4.21
C LEU A 5 -3.95 12.39 -3.31
N GLN A 6 -3.03 13.30 -2.99
CA GLN A 6 -1.95 13.05 -2.04
C GLN A 6 -2.48 12.69 -0.65
N ILE A 7 -3.40 13.49 -0.11
CA ILE A 7 -4.04 13.24 1.18
C ILE A 7 -4.77 11.89 1.15
N ALA A 8 -5.58 11.62 0.13
CA ALA A 8 -6.31 10.37 0.00
C ALA A 8 -5.36 9.15 -0.03
N ALA A 9 -4.29 9.21 -0.83
CA ALA A 9 -3.30 8.14 -0.90
C ALA A 9 -2.57 7.95 0.44
N SER A 10 -2.15 9.04 1.11
CA SER A 10 -1.48 8.98 2.41
C SER A 10 -2.39 8.44 3.52
N VAL A 11 -3.66 8.87 3.56
CA VAL A 11 -4.64 8.38 4.54
C VAL A 11 -4.93 6.90 4.30
N ALA A 12 -5.19 6.49 3.06
CA ALA A 12 -5.42 5.08 2.74
C ALA A 12 -4.22 4.20 3.12
N LEU A 13 -3.00 4.66 2.81
CA LEU A 13 -1.76 3.98 3.19
C LEU A 13 -1.59 3.88 4.72
N ALA A 14 -1.78 4.97 5.44
CA ALA A 14 -1.63 5.01 6.89
C ALA A 14 -2.67 4.11 7.60
N LEU A 15 -3.93 4.14 7.15
CA LEU A 15 -4.98 3.27 7.69
C LEU A 15 -4.72 1.81 7.39
N TRP A 16 -4.23 1.47 6.19
CA TRP A 16 -3.93 0.09 5.85
C TRP A 16 -2.73 -0.43 6.65
N LEU A 17 -1.62 0.30 6.65
CA LEU A 17 -0.42 -0.07 7.41
C LEU A 17 -0.72 -0.14 8.92
N GLY A 18 -1.42 0.86 9.46
CA GLY A 18 -1.83 0.88 10.86
C GLY A 18 -2.76 -0.28 11.21
N GLY A 19 -3.68 -0.62 10.31
CA GLY A 19 -4.56 -1.79 10.45
C GLY A 19 -3.80 -3.11 10.52
N LEU A 20 -2.77 -3.30 9.69
CA LEU A 20 -1.92 -4.50 9.73
C LEU A 20 -1.17 -4.61 11.06
N VAL A 21 -0.56 -3.52 11.52
CA VAL A 21 0.14 -3.48 12.80
C VAL A 21 -0.82 -3.76 13.96
N ALA A 22 -1.99 -3.12 13.96
CA ALA A 22 -3.03 -3.34 14.96
C ALA A 22 -3.50 -4.80 14.98
N LEU A 23 -3.71 -5.42 13.82
CA LEU A 23 -4.09 -6.83 13.72
C LEU A 23 -3.05 -7.73 14.40
N PHE A 24 -1.76 -7.55 14.12
CA PHE A 24 -0.71 -8.36 14.75
C PHE A 24 -0.67 -8.19 16.27
N LEU A 25 -0.78 -6.95 16.76
CA LEU A 25 -0.79 -6.66 18.18
C LEU A 25 -2.01 -7.25 18.88
N PHE A 26 -3.21 -7.07 18.32
CA PHE A 26 -4.45 -7.55 18.92
C PHE A 26 -4.53 -9.06 18.90
N VAL A 27 -4.22 -9.72 17.78
CA VAL A 27 -4.23 -11.19 17.71
C VAL A 27 -3.19 -11.77 18.65
N GLY A 28 -1.97 -11.22 18.68
CA GLY A 28 -0.92 -11.65 19.59
C GLY A 28 -1.30 -11.50 21.06
N ALA A 29 -1.87 -10.35 21.44
CA ALA A 29 -2.39 -10.13 22.78
C ALA A 29 -3.53 -11.10 23.11
N LEU A 30 -4.50 -11.28 22.22
CA LEU A 30 -5.65 -12.14 22.44
C LEU A 30 -5.24 -13.60 22.69
N PHE A 31 -4.30 -14.14 21.91
CA PHE A 31 -3.78 -15.49 22.12
C PHE A 31 -3.00 -15.67 23.42
N ARG A 32 -2.41 -14.59 23.95
CA ARG A 32 -1.70 -14.61 25.23
C ARG A 32 -2.67 -14.58 26.42
N GLU A 33 -3.72 -13.78 26.35
CA GLU A 33 -4.68 -13.61 27.45
C GLU A 33 -5.74 -14.72 27.50
N ASP A 34 -6.37 -15.07 26.37
CA ASP A 34 -7.42 -16.08 26.30
C ASP A 34 -7.38 -16.84 24.96
N ARG A 35 -6.71 -18.00 24.97
CA ARG A 35 -6.57 -18.86 23.80
C ARG A 35 -7.90 -19.42 23.30
N THR A 36 -8.85 -19.67 24.20
CA THR A 36 -10.15 -20.24 23.84
C THR A 36 -10.96 -19.20 23.07
N LEU A 37 -11.02 -17.96 23.59
CA LEU A 37 -11.63 -16.84 22.89
C LEU A 37 -10.92 -16.57 21.57
N ALA A 38 -9.58 -16.55 21.54
CA ALA A 38 -8.78 -16.30 20.34
C ALA A 38 -9.12 -17.27 19.19
N ILE A 39 -9.24 -18.57 19.48
CA ILE A 39 -9.58 -19.59 18.47
C ILE A 39 -10.95 -19.32 17.84
N SER A 40 -11.91 -18.82 18.61
CA SER A 40 -13.25 -18.51 18.12
C SER A 40 -13.35 -17.14 17.43
N ALA A 41 -12.61 -16.13 17.89
CA ALA A 41 -12.71 -14.75 17.43
C ALA A 41 -11.79 -14.43 16.24
N ALA A 42 -10.61 -15.06 16.16
CA ALA A 42 -9.62 -14.77 15.14
C ALA A 42 -10.13 -14.94 13.70
N PRO A 43 -10.88 -15.99 13.32
CA PRO A 43 -11.39 -16.14 11.95
C PRO A 43 -12.28 -14.95 11.53
N THR A 44 -13.16 -14.51 12.43
CA THR A 44 -14.03 -13.34 12.21
C THR A 44 -13.20 -12.07 12.01
N LEU A 45 -12.19 -11.85 12.87
CA LEU A 45 -11.28 -10.71 12.75
C LEU A 45 -10.52 -10.72 11.41
N PHE A 46 -9.94 -11.86 11.01
CA PHE A 46 -9.22 -11.98 9.75
C PHE A 46 -10.14 -11.75 8.54
N ASN A 47 -11.37 -12.26 8.56
CA ASN A 47 -12.32 -12.07 7.46
C ASN A 47 -12.76 -10.59 7.32
N SER A 48 -13.10 -9.94 8.45
CA SER A 48 -13.41 -8.51 8.47
C SER A 48 -12.21 -7.67 8.03
N PHE A 49 -11.02 -8.00 8.52
CA PHE A 49 -9.79 -7.31 8.17
C PHE A 49 -9.45 -7.47 6.68
N ALA A 50 -9.64 -8.67 6.12
CA ALA A 50 -9.41 -8.94 4.70
C ALA A 50 -10.24 -8.03 3.78
N THR A 51 -11.52 -7.83 4.12
CA THR A 51 -12.39 -6.91 3.40
C THR A 51 -11.94 -5.46 3.57
N TYR A 52 -11.61 -5.05 4.80
CA TYR A 52 -11.12 -3.71 5.13
C TYR A 52 -9.86 -3.34 4.32
N GLN A 53 -8.86 -4.23 4.27
CA GLN A 53 -7.62 -3.93 3.57
C GLN A 53 -7.78 -3.86 2.05
N LEU A 54 -8.64 -4.70 1.45
CA LEU A 54 -8.92 -4.62 0.02
C LEU A 54 -9.58 -3.29 -0.34
N PHE A 55 -10.54 -2.85 0.47
CA PHE A 55 -11.22 -1.58 0.26
C PHE A 55 -10.25 -0.39 0.33
N LEU A 56 -9.42 -0.32 1.37
CA LEU A 56 -8.40 0.73 1.49
C LEU A 56 -7.37 0.68 0.37
N GLY A 57 -6.93 -0.53 0.00
CA GLY A 57 -5.97 -0.71 -1.08
C GLY A 57 -6.51 -0.25 -2.43
N MET A 58 -7.78 -0.49 -2.72
CA MET A 58 -8.44 0.03 -3.92
C MET A 58 -8.52 1.56 -3.91
N ILE A 59 -8.93 2.18 -2.80
CA ILE A 59 -8.96 3.64 -2.66
C ILE A 59 -7.56 4.25 -2.89
N GLY A 60 -6.55 3.71 -2.21
CA GLY A 60 -5.18 4.19 -2.33
C GLY A 60 -4.62 4.02 -3.74
N LEU A 61 -4.87 2.88 -4.38
CA LEU A 61 -4.40 2.61 -5.74
C LEU A 61 -5.04 3.53 -6.78
N ILE A 62 -6.36 3.79 -6.66
CA ILE A 62 -7.06 4.75 -7.52
C ILE A 62 -6.48 6.16 -7.35
N ALA A 63 -6.30 6.61 -6.10
CA ALA A 63 -5.72 7.92 -5.81
C ALA A 63 -4.30 8.06 -6.37
N LEU A 64 -3.45 7.04 -6.21
CA LEU A 64 -2.10 7.00 -6.76
C LEU A 64 -2.09 7.00 -8.29
N PHE A 65 -3.00 6.27 -8.94
CA PHE A 65 -3.09 6.23 -10.39
C PHE A 65 -3.46 7.60 -10.98
N PHE A 66 -4.45 8.28 -10.40
CA PHE A 66 -4.79 9.65 -10.80
C PHE A 66 -3.68 10.66 -10.47
N TRP A 67 -2.98 10.49 -9.34
CA TRP A 67 -1.84 11.35 -9.04
C TRP A 67 -0.71 11.13 -10.08
N ARG A 68 -0.48 9.89 -10.51
CA ARG A 68 0.53 9.53 -11.51
C ARG A 68 0.23 10.06 -12.92
N SER A 69 -1.04 10.23 -13.28
CA SER A 69 -1.41 10.82 -14.56
C SER A 69 -1.14 12.34 -14.60
N MET A 70 -1.19 13.00 -13.45
CA MET A 70 -0.87 14.43 -13.31
C MET A 70 0.63 14.71 -13.20
N VAL A 71 1.41 13.77 -12.63
CA VAL A 71 2.83 13.95 -12.34
C VAL A 71 3.65 12.75 -12.82
N ARG A 72 4.65 12.98 -13.68
CA ARG A 72 5.62 11.96 -14.09
C ARG A 72 6.73 11.84 -13.04
N SER A 73 6.48 11.07 -11.98
CA SER A 73 7.47 10.75 -10.95
C SER A 73 7.72 9.25 -10.87
N ARG A 74 9.00 8.84 -10.92
CA ARG A 74 9.42 7.44 -10.74
C ARG A 74 9.04 6.90 -9.36
N TRP A 75 9.04 7.76 -8.34
CA TRP A 75 8.68 7.39 -6.97
C TRP A 75 7.21 6.98 -6.88
N ILE A 76 6.31 7.72 -7.54
CA ILE A 76 4.88 7.37 -7.59
C ILE A 76 4.70 6.02 -8.30
N SER A 77 5.41 5.78 -9.41
CA SER A 77 5.38 4.48 -10.08
C SER A 77 5.82 3.33 -9.17
N THR A 78 6.89 3.49 -8.39
CA THR A 78 7.32 2.44 -7.44
C THR A 78 6.30 2.23 -6.33
N ILE A 79 5.71 3.30 -5.77
CA ILE A 79 4.66 3.20 -4.74
C ILE A 79 3.44 2.44 -5.29
N ILE A 80 3.03 2.70 -6.53
CA ILE A 80 1.95 1.96 -7.20
C ILE A 80 2.26 0.48 -7.29
N VAL A 81 3.48 0.11 -7.69
CA VAL A 81 3.90 -1.30 -7.77
C VAL A 81 3.82 -1.97 -6.40
N LEU A 82 4.32 -1.32 -5.34
CA LEU A 82 4.23 -1.81 -3.97
C LEU A 82 2.78 -2.00 -3.50
N PHE A 83 1.89 -1.07 -3.84
CA PHE A 83 0.45 -1.18 -3.59
C PHE A 83 -0.18 -2.36 -4.31
N ILE A 84 0.13 -2.54 -5.61
CA ILE A 84 -0.40 -3.64 -6.41
C ILE A 84 0.05 -4.98 -5.83
N ILE A 85 1.33 -5.13 -5.49
CA ILE A 85 1.86 -6.34 -4.86
C ILE A 85 1.12 -6.60 -3.54
N SER A 86 0.99 -5.59 -2.69
CA SER A 86 0.31 -5.72 -1.39
C SER A 86 -1.16 -6.12 -1.55
N LEU A 87 -1.85 -5.50 -2.51
CA LEU A 87 -3.26 -5.78 -2.80
C LEU A 87 -3.45 -7.19 -3.37
N ALA A 88 -2.55 -7.65 -4.23
CA ALA A 88 -2.57 -9.00 -4.77
C ALA A 88 -2.36 -10.05 -3.66
N LEU A 89 -1.43 -9.82 -2.73
CA LEU A 89 -1.24 -10.67 -1.56
C LEU A 89 -2.49 -10.68 -0.65
N ALA A 90 -3.07 -9.52 -0.38
CA ALA A 90 -4.31 -9.41 0.40
C ALA A 90 -5.46 -10.20 -0.26
N ALA A 91 -5.63 -10.06 -1.57
CA ALA A 91 -6.66 -10.77 -2.33
C ALA A 91 -6.43 -12.28 -2.31
N TYR A 92 -5.18 -12.74 -2.48
CA TYR A 92 -4.85 -14.16 -2.40
C TYR A 92 -5.17 -14.74 -1.02
N VAL A 93 -4.81 -14.03 0.06
CA VAL A 93 -5.16 -14.46 1.42
C VAL A 93 -6.68 -14.57 1.58
N MET A 94 -7.43 -13.55 1.14
CA MET A 94 -8.88 -13.50 1.26
C MET A 94 -9.60 -14.60 0.48
N PHE A 95 -9.25 -14.79 -0.79
CA PHE A 95 -10.00 -15.67 -1.69
C PHE A 95 -9.49 -17.10 -1.70
N SER A 96 -8.26 -17.36 -1.25
CA SER A 96 -7.68 -18.71 -1.27
C SER A 96 -7.40 -19.26 0.12
N MET A 97 -6.72 -18.50 0.98
CA MET A 97 -6.21 -19.05 2.25
C MET A 97 -7.25 -19.07 3.36
N ILE A 98 -8.00 -17.98 3.54
CA ILE A 98 -9.03 -17.87 4.60
C ILE A 98 -10.10 -18.96 4.44
N PRO A 99 -10.70 -19.20 3.25
CA PRO A 99 -11.70 -20.25 3.08
C PRO A 99 -11.16 -21.65 3.40
N GLU A 100 -9.91 -21.94 3.02
CA GLU A 100 -9.30 -23.25 3.27
C GLU A 100 -9.02 -23.47 4.76
N MET A 101 -8.47 -22.47 5.46
CA MET A 101 -8.26 -22.55 6.91
C MET A 101 -9.58 -22.69 7.67
N GLU A 102 -10.62 -22.00 7.21
CA GLU A 102 -11.96 -22.07 7.79
C GLU A 102 -12.61 -23.45 7.60
N ALA A 103 -12.44 -24.05 6.42
CA ALA A 103 -12.92 -25.41 6.16
C ALA A 103 -12.25 -26.43 7.10
N ILE A 104 -10.93 -26.33 7.29
CA ILE A 104 -10.18 -27.18 8.24
C ILE A 104 -10.65 -26.93 9.68
N ARG A 105 -10.96 -25.68 10.03
CA ARG A 105 -11.46 -25.31 11.36
C ARG A 105 -12.82 -25.92 11.65
N ILE A 106 -13.77 -25.81 10.71
CA ILE A 106 -15.11 -26.40 10.84
C ILE A 106 -15.03 -27.93 10.94
N GLY A 107 -14.05 -28.56 10.30
CA GLY A 107 -13.75 -29.98 10.44
C GLY A 107 -13.12 -30.40 11.77
N GLY A 108 -12.87 -29.47 12.70
CA GLY A 108 -12.26 -29.76 14.01
C GLY A 108 -10.76 -30.07 13.95
N GLN A 109 -10.07 -29.70 12.87
CA GLN A 109 -8.68 -30.10 12.60
C GLN A 109 -7.65 -28.97 12.80
N SER A 110 -8.05 -27.80 13.31
CA SER A 110 -7.23 -26.57 13.37
C SER A 110 -5.99 -26.64 14.27
N GLY A 111 -5.92 -27.58 15.23
CA GLY A 111 -4.79 -27.68 16.18
C GLY A 111 -3.63 -28.54 15.67
N ASP A 112 -3.96 -29.70 15.11
CA ASP A 112 -2.97 -30.74 14.80
C ASP A 112 -2.73 -30.95 13.31
N SER A 113 -3.58 -30.38 12.44
CA SER A 113 -3.42 -30.50 10.99
C SER A 113 -2.11 -29.85 10.52
N PRO A 114 -1.20 -30.61 9.90
CA PRO A 114 -0.01 -30.04 9.26
C PRO A 114 -0.39 -28.99 8.20
N ARG A 115 -1.50 -29.22 7.49
CA ARG A 115 -2.00 -28.30 6.45
C ARG A 115 -2.41 -26.96 7.04
N PHE A 116 -3.12 -26.95 8.18
CA PHE A 116 -3.49 -25.72 8.87
C PHE A 116 -2.24 -24.93 9.28
N LYS A 117 -1.24 -25.60 9.86
CA LYS A 117 0.02 -24.97 10.28
C LYS A 117 0.78 -24.35 9.10
N THR A 118 0.82 -25.04 7.96
CA THR A 118 1.41 -24.50 6.72
C THR A 118 0.67 -23.27 6.21
N LEU A 119 -0.67 -23.33 6.09
CA LEU A 119 -1.48 -22.20 5.64
C LEU A 119 -1.34 -21.00 6.59
N HIS A 120 -1.39 -21.24 7.90
CA HIS A 120 -1.19 -20.21 8.90
C HIS A 120 0.18 -19.55 8.76
N GLY A 121 1.26 -20.33 8.69
CA GLY A 121 2.62 -19.82 8.48
C GLY A 121 2.77 -19.02 7.18
N MET A 122 2.20 -19.51 6.08
CA MET A 122 2.18 -18.78 4.81
C MET A 122 1.41 -17.45 4.91
N SER A 123 0.29 -17.44 5.64
CA SER A 123 -0.50 -16.21 5.82
C SER A 123 0.28 -15.15 6.60
N MET A 124 1.04 -15.58 7.61
CA MET A 124 1.94 -14.71 8.38
C MET A 124 3.03 -14.10 7.49
N ILE A 125 3.61 -14.89 6.58
CA ILE A 125 4.57 -14.38 5.59
C ILE A 125 3.91 -13.31 4.72
N PHE A 126 2.72 -13.57 4.17
CA PHE A 126 2.04 -12.60 3.30
C PHE A 126 1.64 -11.32 4.01
N TYR A 127 1.12 -11.38 5.24
CA TYR A 127 0.83 -10.17 6.02
C TYR A 127 2.10 -9.38 6.37
N THR A 128 3.20 -10.08 6.66
CA THR A 128 4.49 -9.44 6.94
C THR A 128 5.06 -8.76 5.67
N SER A 129 5.03 -9.46 4.53
CA SER A 129 5.46 -8.90 3.25
C SER A 129 4.64 -7.68 2.84
N GLN A 130 3.32 -7.70 3.05
CA GLN A 130 2.45 -6.53 2.86
C GLN A 130 2.88 -5.36 3.77
N THR A 131 3.13 -5.63 5.05
CA THR A 131 3.56 -4.61 6.01
C THR A 131 4.86 -3.95 5.58
N ILE A 132 5.85 -4.72 5.15
CA ILE A 132 7.13 -4.20 4.63
C ILE A 132 6.91 -3.37 3.37
N ALA A 133 6.13 -3.87 2.40
CA ALA A 133 5.86 -3.16 1.15
C ALA A 133 5.15 -1.82 1.40
N LEU A 134 4.15 -1.78 2.28
CA LEU A 134 3.44 -0.56 2.65
C LEU A 134 4.30 0.39 3.47
N LEU A 135 5.17 -0.11 4.35
CA LEU A 135 6.13 0.71 5.09
C LEU A 135 7.12 1.40 4.13
N LEU A 136 7.67 0.66 3.17
CA LEU A 136 8.54 1.22 2.13
C LEU A 136 7.79 2.27 1.31
N ALA A 137 6.55 1.98 0.90
CA ALA A 137 5.70 2.95 0.21
C ALA A 137 5.50 4.23 1.04
N ALA A 138 5.28 4.11 2.36
CA ALA A 138 5.08 5.24 3.26
C ALA A 138 6.33 6.13 3.36
N MET A 139 7.51 5.52 3.46
CA MET A 139 8.79 6.24 3.47
C MET A 139 9.05 6.99 2.16
N MET A 140 8.47 6.55 1.04
CA MET A 140 8.65 7.15 -0.29
C MET A 140 7.67 8.30 -0.59
N ILE A 141 6.59 8.45 0.17
CA ILE A 141 5.59 9.53 -0.04
C ILE A 141 6.23 10.93 0.00
N PRO A 142 7.07 11.30 1.00
CA PRO A 142 7.71 12.61 1.03
C PRO A 142 8.56 12.88 -0.21
N LEU A 143 9.29 11.87 -0.70
CA LEU A 143 10.11 11.96 -1.91
C LEU A 143 9.24 12.22 -3.16
N ALA A 144 8.09 11.56 -3.24
CA ALA A 144 7.13 11.77 -4.33
C ALA A 144 6.51 13.18 -4.30
N ILE A 145 6.20 13.71 -3.11
CA ILE A 145 5.66 15.07 -2.94
C ILE A 145 6.70 16.12 -3.32
N SER A 146 7.94 15.98 -2.85
CA SER A 146 9.03 16.91 -3.18
C SER A 146 9.34 16.92 -4.68
N ALA A 147 9.32 15.76 -5.34
CA ALA A 147 9.51 15.67 -6.79
C ALA A 147 8.40 16.37 -7.60
N ASP A 148 7.15 16.33 -7.12
CA ASP A 148 6.02 17.07 -7.71
C ASP A 148 6.24 18.59 -7.54
N ALA A 149 6.64 19.04 -6.35
CA ALA A 149 6.90 20.47 -6.09
C ALA A 149 7.97 21.05 -7.05
N VAL A 150 9.12 20.37 -7.18
CA VAL A 150 10.20 20.78 -8.10
C VAL A 150 9.71 20.83 -9.55
N SER A 151 8.93 19.83 -9.97
CA SER A 151 8.39 19.76 -11.34
C SER A 151 7.41 20.90 -11.64
N ARG A 152 6.71 21.42 -10.63
CA ARG A 152 5.80 22.57 -10.80
C ARG A 152 6.56 23.89 -10.90
N THR A 153 7.53 24.13 -10.02
CA THR A 153 8.37 25.34 -10.09
C THR A 153 9.07 25.46 -11.44
N ALA A 154 9.58 24.34 -11.98
CA ALA A 154 10.21 24.32 -13.31
C ALA A 154 9.23 24.64 -14.46
N ARG A 155 7.95 24.27 -14.34
CA ARG A 155 6.91 24.61 -15.33
C ARG A 155 6.50 26.07 -15.25
N GLU A 156 6.41 26.62 -14.04
CA GLU A 156 6.03 28.02 -13.80
C GLU A 156 7.13 29.01 -14.20
N ALA A 157 8.41 28.62 -14.06
CA ALA A 157 9.54 29.43 -14.53
C ALA A 157 9.53 29.64 -16.06
N GLY A 158 8.81 28.80 -16.81
CA GLY A 158 8.73 28.83 -18.26
C GLY A 158 10.09 28.66 -18.95
N PRO A 159 10.14 28.54 -20.28
CA PRO A 159 11.32 29.01 -20.99
C PRO A 159 11.38 30.50 -20.66
N ALA A 160 12.40 30.94 -19.91
CA ALA A 160 12.69 32.36 -19.73
C ALA A 160 12.48 32.98 -21.10
N THR A 161 11.45 33.82 -21.24
CA THR A 161 11.11 34.44 -22.51
C THR A 161 12.40 35.10 -22.94
N ARG A 162 13.13 34.49 -23.88
CA ARG A 162 14.36 35.06 -24.39
C ARG A 162 13.96 36.46 -24.77
N SER A 163 14.57 37.44 -24.11
CA SER A 163 14.24 38.82 -24.38
C SER A 163 14.38 38.98 -25.89
N PRO A 164 13.42 39.61 -26.59
CA PRO A 164 13.47 39.73 -28.05
C PRO A 164 14.81 40.27 -28.60
N GLY A 165 15.66 40.87 -27.75
CA GLY A 165 17.03 41.28 -28.08
C GLY A 165 18.12 40.20 -28.08
N ASP A 166 17.91 38.99 -27.56
CA ASP A 166 18.92 37.92 -27.51
C ASP A 166 19.12 37.16 -28.84
N ILE A 167 18.49 37.62 -29.93
CA ILE A 167 18.65 37.09 -31.30
C ILE A 167 19.69 37.91 -32.11
N ALA A 168 20.34 38.92 -31.51
CA ALA A 168 21.33 39.75 -32.22
C ALA A 168 22.64 38.99 -32.52
N ASP A 169 22.72 38.50 -33.77
CA ASP A 169 23.88 38.36 -34.66
C ASP A 169 25.20 37.74 -34.15
N PRO A 170 25.42 36.43 -34.38
CA PRO A 170 26.77 35.86 -34.46
C PRO A 170 27.41 35.98 -35.86
N VAL A 171 26.91 36.81 -36.79
CA VAL A 171 27.37 36.82 -38.20
C VAL A 171 28.64 37.66 -38.45
N ALA A 172 29.11 38.47 -37.50
CA ALA A 172 30.17 39.44 -37.76
C ALA A 172 31.59 39.01 -37.32
N THR A 173 32.07 37.81 -37.69
CA THR A 173 33.53 37.53 -37.76
C THR A 173 33.83 36.43 -38.79
N ARG A 174 34.09 36.81 -40.04
CA ARG A 174 34.87 36.05 -41.03
C ARG A 174 35.85 37.00 -41.69
#